data_AF-A0AB36G9M8-F1
#
_entry.id   AF-A0AB36G9M8-F1
#
_cell.length_a   1.000
_cell.length_b   1.000
_cell.length_c   1.000
_cell.angle_alpha   90.00
_cell.angle_beta   90.00
_cell.angle_gamma   90.00
#
_symmetry.space_group_name_H-M   'P 1'
#
loop_
_entity.id
_entity.type
_entity.pdbx_description
1 polymer ?
#
loop_
_entity_poly.entity_id
_entity_poly.type
_entity_poly.pdbx_seq_one_letter_code
_entity_poly.pdbx_strand_id
1 'polypeptide(L)'
;MSNKVLINKQEVQFGTKGNQIFCTSLDVAKVFGKRHDNVLRDIENILNDLREIGDLQCKLNFEFSFKVRKIQGFKGRERKYPYYNLTRDGFSLLAMGFTGKEALQWKILFIDAFNEMEKLLQKEIKSPNKYLTDLMELIYPNLPQNDYKVSVIITDNPYSKEAKNVFSLNYLVDNRTPKDPKKLQ
;
A
#
# COMPACT_ATOMS: atom_id res chain seq x y z
N MET A 1 2.95 -6.93 -1.08
CA MET A 1 2.26 -7.86 -0.16
C MET A 1 1.07 -7.12 0.46
N SER A 2 -0.02 -7.81 0.80
CA SER A 2 -1.18 -7.17 1.46
C SER A 2 -1.33 -7.70 2.87
N ASN A 3 -1.17 -6.84 3.87
CA ASN A 3 -1.39 -7.19 5.27
C ASN A 3 -2.78 -6.75 5.69
N LYS A 4 -3.42 -7.58 6.50
CA LYS A 4 -4.78 -7.39 7.00
C LYS A 4 -4.72 -7.03 8.48
N VAL A 5 -5.35 -5.92 8.85
CA VAL A 5 -5.44 -5.44 10.22
C VAL A 5 -6.91 -5.34 10.60
N LEU A 6 -7.24 -5.72 11.83
CA LEU A 6 -8.61 -5.76 12.31
C LEU A 6 -8.91 -4.48 13.09
N ILE A 7 -9.77 -3.62 12.55
CA ILE A 7 -10.15 -2.32 13.15
C ILE A 7 -11.67 -2.26 13.22
N ASN A 8 -12.24 -1.98 14.40
CA ASN A 8 -13.70 -1.98 14.61
C ASN A 8 -14.41 -3.25 14.10
N LYS A 9 -13.84 -4.43 14.35
CA LYS A 9 -14.35 -5.73 13.83
C LYS A 9 -14.39 -5.82 12.30
N GLN A 10 -13.80 -4.87 11.58
CA GLN A 10 -13.66 -4.86 10.14
C GLN A 10 -12.23 -5.22 9.76
N GLU A 11 -12.09 -6.05 8.75
CA GLU A 11 -10.79 -6.33 8.15
C GLU A 11 -10.42 -5.19 7.20
N VAL A 12 -9.31 -4.52 7.50
CA VAL A 12 -8.71 -3.46 6.68
C VAL A 12 -7.51 -4.04 5.96
N GLN A 13 -7.50 -3.91 4.62
CA GLN A 13 -6.38 -4.37 3.81
C GLN A 13 -5.47 -3.19 3.49
N PHE A 14 -4.23 -3.25 3.99
CA PHE A 14 -3.18 -2.31 3.62
C PHE A 14 -2.41 -2.86 2.42
N GLY A 15 -2.42 -2.09 1.33
CA GLY A 15 -1.69 -2.38 0.10
C GLY A 15 -0.38 -1.60 0.03
N THR A 16 0.55 -2.11 -0.76
CA THR A 16 1.84 -1.47 -1.04
C THR A 16 1.93 -1.15 -2.53
N LYS A 17 2.25 0.10 -2.89
CA LYS A 17 2.56 0.49 -4.27
C LYS A 17 3.83 1.33 -4.27
N GLY A 18 4.90 0.81 -4.87
CA GLY A 18 6.24 1.38 -4.68
C GLY A 18 6.66 1.29 -3.21
N ASN A 19 7.18 2.39 -2.66
CA ASN A 19 7.60 2.49 -1.26
C ASN A 19 6.53 3.15 -0.35
N GLN A 20 5.26 3.07 -0.74
CA GLN A 20 4.16 3.72 -0.03
C GLN A 20 3.03 2.75 0.30
N ILE A 21 2.43 2.95 1.48
CA ILE A 21 1.34 2.14 2.02
C ILE A 21 0.03 2.87 1.82
N PHE A 22 -0.99 2.11 1.46
CA PHE A 22 -2.32 2.64 1.19
C PHE A 22 -3.40 1.79 1.86
N CYS A 23 -4.48 2.43 2.28
CA CYS A 23 -5.76 1.78 2.58
C CYS A 23 -6.82 2.23 1.56
N THR A 24 -7.94 1.52 1.46
CA THR A 24 -9.01 1.92 0.52
C THR A 24 -10.08 2.78 1.20
N SER A 25 -10.69 3.71 0.48
CA SER A 25 -11.84 4.47 0.97
C SER A 25 -13.05 3.59 1.32
N LEU A 26 -13.12 2.37 0.76
CA LEU A 26 -14.10 1.35 1.12
C LEU A 26 -13.88 0.84 2.55
N ASP A 27 -12.63 0.57 2.93
CA ASP A 27 -12.30 0.06 4.26
C ASP A 27 -12.50 1.16 5.32
N VAL A 28 -12.13 2.40 4.98
CA VAL A 28 -12.44 3.57 5.82
C VAL A 28 -13.95 3.70 6.04
N ALA A 29 -14.77 3.62 4.98
CA ALA A 29 -16.22 3.69 5.11
C ALA A 29 -16.78 2.61 6.06
N LYS A 30 -16.29 1.36 5.95
CA LYS A 30 -16.71 0.25 6.81
C LYS A 30 -16.33 0.48 8.27
N VAL A 31 -15.07 0.82 8.54
CA VAL A 31 -14.56 1.00 9.92
C VAL A 31 -15.29 2.13 10.63
N PHE A 32 -15.54 3.24 9.94
CA PHE A 32 -16.22 4.40 10.52
C PHE A 32 -17.75 4.31 10.43
N GLY A 33 -18.32 3.21 9.94
CA GLY A 33 -19.77 3.01 9.83
C GLY A 33 -20.45 4.04 8.92
N LYS A 34 -19.75 4.56 7.91
CA LYS A 34 -20.26 5.58 6.98
C LYS A 34 -20.66 4.94 5.66
N ARG A 35 -21.66 5.53 4.99
CA ARG A 35 -21.94 5.17 3.60
C ARG A 35 -20.75 5.58 2.72
N HIS A 36 -20.36 4.70 1.80
CA HIS A 36 -19.19 4.93 0.96
C HIS A 36 -19.34 6.11 0.00
N ASP A 37 -20.55 6.39 -0.48
CA ASP A 37 -20.83 7.56 -1.32
C ASP A 37 -20.60 8.88 -0.58
N ASN A 38 -20.92 8.95 0.72
CA ASN A 38 -20.55 10.10 1.55
C ASN A 38 -19.03 10.24 1.67
N VAL A 39 -18.31 9.14 1.87
CA VAL A 39 -16.84 9.16 1.93
C VAL A 39 -16.23 9.62 0.60
N LEU A 40 -16.77 9.19 -0.55
CA LEU A 40 -16.33 9.66 -1.86
C LEU A 40 -16.57 11.17 -2.02
N ARG A 41 -17.74 11.66 -1.62
CA ARG A 41 -18.05 13.09 -1.64
C ARG A 41 -17.09 13.89 -0.77
N ASP A 42 -16.80 13.40 0.44
CA ASP A 42 -15.90 14.09 1.37
C ASP A 42 -14.46 14.14 0.79
N ILE A 43 -14.00 13.08 0.12
CA ILE A 43 -12.72 13.07 -0.61
C ILE A 43 -12.72 14.08 -1.76
N GLU A 44 -13.79 14.15 -2.56
CA GLU A 44 -13.88 15.11 -3.66
C GLU A 44 -13.88 16.57 -3.16
N ASN A 45 -14.52 16.85 -2.03
CA ASN A 45 -14.46 18.16 -1.39
C ASN A 45 -13.02 18.52 -0.99
N ILE A 46 -12.30 17.60 -0.33
CA ILE A 46 -10.88 17.80 0.01
C ILE A 46 -10.05 18.04 -1.26
N LEU A 47 -10.28 17.27 -2.32
CA LEU A 47 -9.58 17.45 -3.60
C LEU A 47 -9.86 18.82 -4.23
N ASN A 48 -11.09 19.33 -4.13
CA ASN A 48 -11.47 20.67 -4.57
C ASN A 48 -10.75 21.75 -3.76
N ASP A 49 -10.80 21.68 -2.44
CA ASP A 49 -10.12 22.62 -1.54
C ASP A 49 -8.60 22.65 -1.83
N LEU A 50 -7.99 21.48 -2.05
CA LEU A 50 -6.57 21.36 -2.46
C LEU A 50 -6.30 22.02 -3.83
N ARG A 51 -7.27 22.04 -4.77
CA ARG A 51 -7.11 22.79 -6.03
C ARG A 51 -7.15 24.29 -5.78
N GLU A 52 -8.04 24.75 -4.92
CA GLU A 52 -8.24 26.17 -4.62
C GLU A 52 -7.02 26.78 -3.92
N ILE A 53 -6.42 26.07 -2.96
CA ILE A 53 -5.20 26.53 -2.27
C ILE A 53 -3.92 26.32 -3.08
N GLY A 54 -3.99 25.66 -4.24
CA GLY A 54 -2.84 25.42 -5.11
C GLY A 54 -1.91 24.26 -4.72
N ASP A 55 -2.28 23.43 -3.73
CA ASP A 55 -1.48 22.27 -3.33
C ASP A 55 -1.79 21.04 -4.19
N LEU A 56 -1.04 20.90 -5.28
CA LEU A 56 -1.14 19.76 -6.19
C LEU A 56 -0.48 18.49 -5.64
N GLN A 57 0.46 18.62 -4.70
CA GLN A 57 1.21 17.48 -4.15
C GLN A 57 0.34 16.67 -3.20
N CYS A 58 -0.41 17.33 -2.33
CA CYS A 58 -1.33 16.65 -1.41
C CYS A 58 -2.43 15.85 -2.13
N LYS A 59 -2.75 16.17 -3.39
CA LYS A 59 -3.70 15.38 -4.20
C LYS A 59 -3.18 13.97 -4.50
N LEU A 60 -1.86 13.79 -4.55
CA LEU A 60 -1.23 12.48 -4.78
C LEU A 60 -1.51 11.48 -3.63
N ASN A 61 -1.96 11.98 -2.48
CA ASN A 61 -2.41 11.14 -1.37
C ASN A 61 -3.77 10.44 -1.63
N PHE A 62 -4.46 10.80 -2.72
CA PHE A 62 -5.76 10.30 -3.11
C PHE A 62 -5.70 9.74 -4.54
N GLU A 63 -5.46 8.44 -4.67
CA GLU A 63 -5.41 7.79 -5.98
C GLU A 63 -6.78 7.21 -6.35
N PHE A 64 -7.40 7.74 -7.40
CA PHE A 64 -8.68 7.26 -7.90
C PHE A 64 -8.56 5.89 -8.59
N SER A 65 -9.47 4.97 -8.29
CA SER A 65 -9.50 3.63 -8.86
C SER A 65 -10.93 3.09 -8.97
N PHE A 66 -11.08 1.92 -9.56
CA PHE A 66 -12.38 1.27 -9.76
C PHE A 66 -12.32 -0.24 -9.58
N LYS A 67 -13.29 -0.79 -8.85
CA LYS A 67 -13.57 -2.23 -8.84
C LYS A 67 -14.57 -2.53 -9.96
N VAL A 68 -14.23 -3.50 -10.79
CA VAL A 68 -15.11 -3.96 -11.87
C VAL A 68 -15.86 -5.21 -11.39
N ARG A 69 -17.20 -5.20 -11.51
CA ARG A 69 -18.01 -6.40 -11.31
C ARG A 69 -18.84 -6.70 -12.55
N LYS A 70 -18.88 -7.97 -12.93
CA LYS A 70 -19.77 -8.46 -13.98
C LYS A 70 -21.22 -8.41 -13.50
N ILE A 71 -22.11 -7.92 -14.35
CA ILE A 71 -23.54 -7.87 -14.08
C ILE A 71 -24.13 -9.23 -14.44
N GLN A 72 -24.60 -9.99 -13.43
CA GLN A 72 -25.29 -11.25 -13.68
C GLN A 72 -26.54 -11.00 -14.54
N GLY A 73 -26.77 -11.89 -15.52
CA GLY A 73 -27.93 -11.82 -16.42
C GLY A 73 -27.76 -10.95 -17.66
N PHE A 74 -26.68 -10.15 -17.78
CA PHE A 74 -26.41 -9.36 -18.98
C PHE A 74 -25.09 -9.76 -19.62
N LYS A 75 -25.13 -10.35 -20.82
CA LYS A 75 -23.95 -10.83 -21.58
C LYS A 75 -22.85 -9.76 -21.59
N GLY A 76 -21.78 -10.00 -20.84
CA GLY A 76 -20.56 -9.21 -20.88
C GLY A 76 -20.64 -7.79 -20.32
N ARG A 77 -21.76 -7.38 -19.69
CA ARG A 77 -21.83 -6.03 -19.10
C ARG A 77 -21.13 -5.99 -17.75
N GLU A 78 -20.33 -4.94 -17.56
CA GLU A 78 -19.57 -4.71 -16.34
C GLU A 78 -19.97 -3.38 -15.71
N ARG A 79 -20.01 -3.35 -14.38
CA ARG A 79 -20.22 -2.13 -13.60
C ARG A 79 -18.94 -1.76 -12.87
N LYS A 80 -18.54 -0.50 -13.02
CA LYS A 80 -17.41 0.10 -12.30
C LYS A 80 -17.91 0.71 -11.00
N TYR A 81 -17.22 0.40 -9.91
CA TYR A 81 -17.46 0.95 -8.58
C TYR A 81 -16.24 1.79 -8.19
N PRO A 82 -16.35 3.13 -8.20
CA PRO A 82 -15.23 4.01 -7.90
C PRO A 82 -14.82 3.88 -6.44
N TYR A 83 -13.53 4.02 -6.15
CA TYR A 83 -12.97 4.15 -4.80
C TYR A 83 -11.60 4.86 -4.88
N TYR A 84 -11.04 5.19 -3.73
CA TYR A 84 -9.70 5.78 -3.64
C TYR A 84 -8.76 4.87 -2.86
N ASN A 85 -7.50 4.77 -3.31
CA ASN A 85 -6.40 4.38 -2.44
C ASN A 85 -5.90 5.64 -1.73
N LEU A 86 -5.77 5.55 -0.41
CA LEU A 86 -5.40 6.65 0.46
C LEU A 86 -4.07 6.33 1.12
N THR A 87 -3.11 7.25 1.00
CA THR A 87 -1.89 7.19 1.82
C THR A 87 -2.24 7.45 3.29
N ARG A 88 -1.26 7.31 4.19
CA ARG A 88 -1.42 7.74 5.59
C ARG A 88 -1.89 9.20 5.69
N ASP A 89 -1.33 10.08 4.88
CA ASP A 89 -1.63 11.51 4.92
C ASP A 89 -3.01 11.80 4.30
N GLY A 90 -3.37 11.11 3.22
CA GLY A 90 -4.70 11.20 2.62
C GLY A 90 -5.81 10.68 3.55
N PHE A 91 -5.55 9.57 4.25
CA PHE A 91 -6.41 9.08 5.32
C PHE A 91 -6.54 10.12 6.44
N SER A 92 -5.43 10.74 6.85
CA SER A 92 -5.43 11.72 7.94
C SER A 92 -6.30 12.93 7.62
N LEU A 93 -6.15 13.50 6.41
CA LEU A 93 -6.99 14.61 5.92
C LEU A 93 -8.48 14.24 5.93
N LEU A 94 -8.83 13.06 5.40
CA LEU A 94 -10.20 12.58 5.41
C LEU A 94 -10.75 12.39 6.83
N ALA A 95 -9.95 11.77 7.71
CA ALA A 95 -10.36 11.43 9.06
C ALA A 95 -10.48 12.65 9.98
N MET A 96 -9.84 13.79 9.66
CA MET A 96 -10.02 15.05 10.40
C MET A 96 -11.48 15.52 10.39
N GLY A 97 -12.22 15.30 9.30
CA GLY A 97 -13.64 15.60 9.21
C GLY A 97 -14.55 14.65 10.01
N PHE A 98 -14.03 13.53 10.52
CA PHE A 98 -14.84 12.55 11.27
C PHE A 98 -14.86 12.90 12.76
N THR A 99 -16.03 12.99 13.37
CA THR A 99 -16.20 13.40 14.77
C THR A 99 -16.82 12.28 15.62
N GLY A 100 -16.67 12.38 16.96
CA GLY A 100 -17.21 11.42 17.93
C GLY A 100 -16.14 10.56 18.62
N LYS A 101 -16.48 10.02 19.80
CA LYS A 101 -15.56 9.22 20.64
C LYS A 101 -15.08 7.95 19.93
N GLU A 102 -16.00 7.24 19.27
CA GLU A 102 -15.66 6.05 18.49
C GLU A 102 -14.76 6.40 17.30
N ALA A 103 -15.07 7.48 16.57
CA ALA A 103 -14.24 7.93 15.47
C ALA A 103 -12.80 8.24 15.94
N LEU A 104 -12.62 8.85 17.11
CA LEU A 104 -11.29 9.07 17.69
C LEU A 104 -10.55 7.76 17.95
N GLN A 105 -11.20 6.76 18.53
CA GLN A 105 -10.60 5.44 18.75
C GLN A 105 -10.14 4.81 17.43
N TRP A 106 -10.96 4.88 16.39
CA TRP A 106 -10.63 4.32 15.08
C TRP A 106 -9.52 5.08 14.36
N LYS A 107 -9.43 6.40 14.55
CA LYS A 107 -8.28 7.20 14.06
C LYS A 107 -6.97 6.71 14.64
N ILE A 108 -6.92 6.48 15.97
CA ILE A 108 -5.72 6.00 16.65
C ILE A 108 -5.31 4.63 16.08
N LEU A 109 -6.25 3.68 15.98
CA LEU A 109 -5.94 2.34 15.44
C LEU A 109 -5.47 2.37 13.98
N PHE A 110 -6.03 3.25 13.15
CA PHE A 110 -5.54 3.43 11.78
C PHE A 110 -4.12 4.00 11.74
N ILE A 111 -3.82 5.01 12.56
CA ILE A 111 -2.47 5.59 12.66
C ILE A 111 -1.47 4.51 13.09
N ASP A 112 -1.80 3.73 14.11
CA ASP A 112 -0.94 2.64 14.60
C ASP A 112 -0.72 1.58 13.51
N ALA A 113 -1.79 1.18 12.81
CA ALA A 113 -1.69 0.24 11.69
C ALA A 113 -0.80 0.76 10.56
N PHE A 114 -0.91 2.04 10.18
CA PHE A 114 -0.01 2.66 9.20
C PHE A 114 1.44 2.65 9.69
N ASN A 115 1.69 3.02 10.96
CA ASN A 115 3.04 3.04 11.54
C ASN A 115 3.68 1.64 11.59
N GLU A 116 2.91 0.61 11.96
CA GLU A 116 3.38 -0.78 11.94
C GLU A 116 3.73 -1.23 10.52
N MET A 117 2.87 -0.94 9.55
CA MET A 117 3.12 -1.25 8.15
C MET A 117 4.35 -0.52 7.62
N GLU A 118 4.53 0.77 7.96
CA GLU A 118 5.71 1.54 7.58
C GLU A 118 6.98 0.95 8.18
N LYS A 119 6.94 0.49 9.44
CA LYS A 119 8.07 -0.21 10.08
C LYS A 119 8.39 -1.52 9.37
N LEU A 120 7.39 -2.27 8.93
CA LEU A 120 7.60 -3.51 8.17
C LEU A 120 8.28 -3.21 6.83
N LEU A 121 7.79 -2.22 6.07
CA LEU A 121 8.45 -1.79 4.83
C LEU A 121 9.89 -1.30 5.05
N GLN A 122 10.13 -0.55 6.12
CA GLN A 122 11.48 -0.06 6.44
C GLN A 122 12.43 -1.17 6.90
N LYS A 123 11.93 -2.26 7.49
CA LYS A 123 12.74 -3.44 7.83
C LYS A 123 13.08 -4.27 6.60
N GLU A 124 12.21 -4.26 5.60
CA GLU A 124 12.42 -5.00 4.37
C GLU A 124 13.44 -4.31 3.46
N ILE A 125 13.49 -2.96 3.39
CA ILE A 125 14.39 -2.23 2.48
C ILE A 125 15.37 -1.30 3.20
N LYS A 126 16.33 -1.80 3.99
CA LYS A 126 17.44 -0.94 4.47
C LYS A 126 18.79 -1.67 4.56
N SER A 127 19.66 -1.33 3.63
CA SER A 127 21.09 -1.22 3.92
C SER A 127 21.36 0.16 4.54
N PRO A 128 22.27 0.31 5.52
CA PRO A 128 22.71 1.61 6.00
C PRO A 128 23.43 2.46 4.92
N ASN A 129 23.77 1.88 3.78
CA ASN A 129 24.39 2.58 2.65
C ASN A 129 23.33 2.95 1.59
N LYS A 130 23.08 4.26 1.44
CA LYS A 130 22.11 4.82 0.49
C LYS A 130 22.30 4.32 -0.95
N TYR A 131 23.56 4.23 -1.41
CA TYR A 131 23.90 3.76 -2.76
C TYR A 131 23.40 2.34 -3.04
N LEU A 132 23.38 1.48 -2.02
CA LEU A 132 22.90 0.10 -2.17
C LEU A 132 21.39 0.04 -2.25
N THR A 133 20.68 0.88 -1.51
CA THR A 133 19.23 1.07 -1.65
C THR A 133 18.88 1.53 -3.07
N ASP A 134 19.57 2.56 -3.57
CA ASP A 134 19.33 3.11 -4.92
C ASP A 134 19.64 2.07 -6.02
N LEU A 135 20.73 1.30 -5.87
CA LEU A 135 21.05 0.20 -6.78
C LEU A 135 19.98 -0.91 -6.76
N MET A 136 19.49 -1.28 -5.57
CA MET A 136 18.46 -2.32 -5.46
C MET A 136 17.14 -1.85 -6.11
N GLU A 137 16.75 -0.59 -5.91
CA GLU A 137 15.57 -0.01 -6.58
C GLU A 137 15.69 -0.03 -8.10
N LEU A 138 16.88 0.19 -8.65
CA LEU A 138 17.14 0.12 -10.10
C LEU A 138 17.09 -1.31 -10.64
N ILE A 139 17.62 -2.28 -9.89
CA ILE A 139 17.75 -3.66 -10.33
C ILE A 139 16.41 -4.41 -10.21
N TYR A 140 15.64 -4.15 -9.14
CA TYR A 140 14.42 -4.89 -8.79
C TYR A 140 13.39 -5.06 -9.93
N PRO A 141 13.05 -4.01 -10.71
CA PRO A 141 12.10 -4.14 -11.82
C PRO A 141 12.57 -5.02 -12.98
N ASN A 142 13.88 -5.27 -13.07
CA ASN A 142 14.51 -6.02 -14.16
C ASN A 142 14.83 -7.47 -13.78
N LEU A 143 14.54 -7.88 -12.54
CA LEU A 143 14.82 -9.23 -12.08
C LEU A 143 13.80 -10.25 -12.63
N PRO A 144 14.24 -11.48 -12.93
CA PRO A 144 13.40 -12.51 -13.53
C PRO A 144 12.27 -12.94 -12.59
N GLN A 145 11.06 -13.13 -13.09
CA GLN A 145 9.82 -13.42 -12.33
C GLN A 145 9.77 -14.78 -11.56
N ASN A 146 10.89 -15.40 -11.22
CA ASN A 146 10.94 -16.63 -10.43
C ASN A 146 11.32 -16.31 -8.97
N ASP A 147 11.29 -17.30 -8.07
CA ASP A 147 11.88 -17.11 -6.74
C ASP A 147 13.40 -17.00 -6.88
N TYR A 148 13.96 -15.82 -6.59
CA TYR A 148 15.40 -15.57 -6.60
C TYR A 148 15.86 -14.92 -5.30
N LYS A 149 17.08 -15.26 -4.87
CA LYS A 149 17.76 -14.62 -3.76
C LYS A 149 18.87 -13.72 -4.30
N VAL A 150 18.71 -12.40 -4.17
CA VAL A 150 19.81 -11.46 -4.43
C VAL A 150 20.63 -11.35 -3.15
N SER A 151 21.94 -11.58 -3.25
CA SER A 151 22.89 -11.42 -2.15
C SER A 151 23.90 -10.36 -2.55
N VAL A 152 24.00 -9.26 -1.78
CA VAL A 152 25.05 -8.26 -1.96
C VAL A 152 26.16 -8.56 -0.97
N ILE A 153 27.36 -8.89 -1.48
CA ILE A 153 28.54 -9.17 -0.68
C ILE A 153 29.52 -8.00 -0.85
N ILE A 154 29.84 -7.32 0.24
CA ILE A 154 30.84 -6.25 0.27
C ILE A 154 32.03 -6.78 1.05
N THR A 155 33.19 -6.79 0.38
CA THR A 155 34.45 -7.26 0.93
C THR A 155 35.49 -6.14 0.85
N ASP A 156 36.31 -6.02 1.88
CA ASP A 156 37.49 -5.15 1.92
C ASP A 156 38.61 -5.68 1.01
N ASN A 157 38.62 -7.00 0.75
CA ASN A 157 39.54 -7.65 -0.17
C ASN A 157 38.80 -8.71 -1.02
N PRO A 158 38.61 -8.47 -2.34
CA PRO A 158 37.90 -9.38 -3.24
C PRO A 158 38.64 -10.71 -3.50
N TYR A 159 39.88 -10.84 -3.03
CA TYR A 159 40.71 -12.04 -3.21
C TYR A 159 40.89 -12.88 -1.94
N SER A 160 40.28 -12.50 -0.80
CA SER A 160 40.43 -13.27 0.45
C SER A 160 39.45 -14.46 0.51
N LYS A 161 39.96 -15.63 0.94
CA LYS A 161 39.15 -16.85 1.16
C LYS A 161 38.28 -16.78 2.42
N GLU A 162 38.44 -15.74 3.23
CA GLU A 162 37.79 -15.53 4.53
C GLU A 162 37.00 -14.21 4.56
N ALA A 163 36.34 -13.86 3.46
CA ALA A 163 35.50 -12.67 3.41
C ALA A 163 34.43 -12.74 4.51
N LYS A 164 34.46 -11.78 5.44
CA LYS A 164 33.44 -11.67 6.49
C LYS A 164 32.19 -11.02 5.91
N ASN A 165 31.04 -11.68 6.07
CA ASN A 165 29.75 -11.10 5.73
C ASN A 165 29.43 -9.97 6.72
N VAL A 166 29.54 -8.71 6.28
CA VAL A 166 29.26 -7.54 7.13
C VAL A 166 27.76 -7.31 7.32
N PHE A 167 26.94 -7.58 6.30
CA PHE A 167 25.48 -7.65 6.40
C PHE A 167 24.90 -8.43 5.21
N SER A 168 23.67 -8.92 5.35
CA SER A 168 22.94 -9.60 4.28
C SER A 168 21.57 -8.97 4.14
N LEU A 169 21.19 -8.67 2.90
CA LEU A 169 19.90 -8.11 2.57
C LEU A 169 19.07 -9.20 1.89
N ASN A 170 18.02 -9.67 2.55
CA ASN A 170 17.15 -10.74 2.04
C ASN A 170 15.81 -10.15 1.62
N TYR A 171 15.39 -10.42 0.39
CA TYR A 171 14.07 -10.02 -0.11
C TYR A 171 13.28 -11.23 -0.58
N LEU A 172 11.98 -11.24 -0.25
CA LEU A 172 10.99 -12.12 -0.85
C LEU A 172 10.30 -11.38 -1.99
N VAL A 173 10.46 -11.87 -3.21
CA VAL A 173 9.77 -11.32 -4.39
C VAL A 173 8.55 -12.19 -4.65
N ASP A 174 7.42 -11.82 -4.04
CA ASP A 174 6.16 -12.59 -4.15
C ASP A 174 5.47 -12.30 -5.49
N ASN A 175 5.43 -13.31 -6.35
CA ASN A 175 5.05 -13.18 -7.75
C ASN A 175 3.59 -13.60 -8.02
N ARG A 176 2.63 -13.01 -7.29
CA ARG A 176 1.22 -13.41 -7.40
C ARG A 176 0.49 -12.64 -8.51
N THR A 177 0.47 -13.21 -9.71
CA THR A 177 -0.75 -13.22 -10.53
C THR A 177 -1.52 -14.53 -10.24
N PRO A 178 -2.82 -14.50 -9.92
CA PRO A 178 -3.58 -15.73 -9.70
C PRO A 178 -3.66 -16.54 -11.00
N LYS A 179 -3.16 -17.78 -11.00
CA LYS A 179 -3.56 -18.76 -12.02
C LYS A 179 -4.89 -19.38 -11.58
N ASP A 180 -5.90 -19.22 -12.44
CA ASP A 180 -7.23 -19.82 -12.35
C ASP A 180 -7.12 -21.33 -12.08
N PRO A 181 -7.74 -21.88 -11.01
CA PRO A 181 -7.67 -23.30 -10.68
C PRO A 181 -8.31 -24.23 -11.73
N LYS A 182 -8.94 -23.71 -12.79
CA LYS A 182 -9.53 -24.51 -13.88
C LYS A 182 -8.59 -24.83 -15.06
N LYS A 183 -7.29 -24.53 -14.99
CA LYS A 183 -6.32 -24.88 -16.05
C LYS A 183 -5.28 -25.94 -15.64
N LEU A 184 -5.63 -26.79 -14.69
CA LEU A 184 -4.87 -27.99 -14.33
C LEU A 184 -5.79 -29.22 -14.40
N GLN A 185 -6.11 -29.63 -15.63
CA GLN A 185 -6.39 -31.01 -16.03
C GLN A 185 -5.78 -31.21 -17.41
#